data_AF-K7MJH8-F1
#
_entry.id   AF-K7MJH8-F1
#
_cell.length_a   1.000
_cell.length_b   1.000
_cell.length_c   1.000
_cell.angle_alpha   90.00
_cell.angle_beta   90.00
_cell.angle_gamma   90.00
#
_symmetry.space_group_name_H-M   'P 1'
#
loop_
_entity.id
_entity.type
_entity.pdbx_description
1 polymer ?
#
loop_
_entity_poly.entity_id
_entity_poly.type
_entity_poly.pdbx_seq_one_letter_code
_entity_poly.pdbx_strand_id
1 'polypeptide(L)'
;MGTLVGHVAPGFGFLWNHSLHSLISITFFLYAACAIILDRAQVQAQFAQQLLLLHLHSADHMGPEGRYHLLLQILVFVSLFTTLIGIGHPHSLLVNFVRSVSIFFQGLWLIVMGFMLWTPSLIPKGCYMVVRCSSPEAPNRAVSLVKIEFNWFVIGVTVFAVSLYLVLVKLYGEKKVQYFSLGSEDKERSKYELICDYIVVECVDV
;
A
#
# COMPACT_ATOMS: atom_id res chain seq x y z
N MET A 1 -58.85 13.97 -0.24
CA MET A 1 -58.82 13.58 1.18
C MET A 1 -57.47 12.93 1.48
N GLY A 2 -56.68 13.56 2.36
CA GLY A 2 -55.74 12.92 3.30
C GLY A 2 -54.64 12.00 2.77
N THR A 3 -53.45 12.59 2.65
CA THR A 3 -52.12 11.98 2.81
C THR A 3 -52.06 10.72 3.69
N LEU A 4 -51.75 9.57 3.10
CA LEU A 4 -51.51 8.29 3.80
C LEU A 4 -50.14 7.68 3.46
N VAL A 5 -49.13 8.54 3.24
CA VAL A 5 -47.74 8.12 3.06
C VAL A 5 -46.88 8.98 3.99
N GLY A 6 -46.91 8.66 5.29
CA GLY A 6 -46.15 9.41 6.30
C GLY A 6 -45.86 8.64 7.60
N HIS A 7 -46.37 7.42 7.77
CA HIS A 7 -46.11 6.60 8.95
C HIS A 7 -45.28 5.37 8.58
N VAL A 8 -44.09 5.57 8.02
CA VAL A 8 -43.05 4.54 8.12
C VAL A 8 -42.53 4.63 9.55
N ALA A 9 -42.86 3.63 10.34
CA ALA A 9 -42.58 3.56 11.77
C ALA A 9 -41.10 3.89 12.07
N PRO A 10 -40.80 4.76 13.06
CA PRO A 10 -39.43 5.13 13.42
C PRO A 10 -38.54 3.93 13.81
N GLY A 11 -39.13 2.76 14.08
CA GLY A 11 -38.40 1.51 14.36
C GLY A 11 -37.73 0.86 13.14
N PHE A 12 -38.28 1.00 11.92
CA PHE A 12 -37.71 0.33 10.73
C PHE A 12 -36.35 0.92 10.34
N GLY A 13 -36.23 2.25 10.41
CA GLY A 13 -34.96 2.95 10.16
C GLY A 13 -33.89 2.60 11.20
N PHE A 14 -34.26 2.41 12.47
CA PHE A 14 -33.31 2.03 13.52
C PHE A 14 -32.78 0.60 13.33
N LEU A 15 -33.67 -0.35 13.03
CA LEU A 15 -33.28 -1.74 12.77
C LEU A 15 -32.41 -1.86 11.49
N TRP A 16 -32.79 -1.14 10.43
CA TRP A 16 -32.05 -1.14 9.16
C TRP A 16 -30.63 -0.57 9.32
N ASN A 17 -30.47 0.56 10.03
CA ASN A 17 -29.15 1.12 10.32
C ASN A 17 -28.31 0.15 11.16
N HIS A 18 -28.89 -0.51 12.17
CA HIS A 18 -28.16 -1.49 12.98
C HIS A 18 -27.68 -2.68 12.12
N SER A 19 -28.53 -3.18 11.21
CA SER A 19 -28.13 -4.21 10.23
C SER A 19 -27.00 -3.72 9.31
N LEU A 20 -27.05 -2.47 8.85
CA LEU A 20 -26.00 -1.90 8.00
C LEU A 20 -24.67 -1.78 8.76
N HIS A 21 -24.70 -1.28 10.01
CA HIS A 21 -23.53 -1.18 10.88
C HIS A 21 -22.95 -2.56 11.27
N SER A 22 -23.81 -3.56 11.46
CA SER A 22 -23.39 -4.93 11.70
C SER A 22 -22.73 -5.54 10.45
N LEU A 23 -23.31 -5.33 9.27
CA LEU A 23 -22.75 -5.81 8.00
C LEU A 23 -21.39 -5.18 7.66
N ILE A 24 -21.21 -3.88 7.89
CA ILE A 24 -19.90 -3.25 7.67
C ILE A 24 -18.87 -3.78 8.69
N SER A 25 -19.27 -4.05 9.93
CA SER A 25 -18.41 -4.66 10.95
C SER A 25 -18.01 -6.08 10.57
N ILE A 26 -18.95 -6.90 10.09
CA ILE A 26 -18.68 -8.25 9.57
C ILE A 26 -17.72 -8.19 8.39
N THR A 27 -17.85 -7.19 7.51
CA THR A 27 -16.93 -6.99 6.38
C THR A 27 -15.51 -6.71 6.87
N PHE A 28 -15.33 -5.89 7.92
CA PHE A 28 -14.01 -5.68 8.53
C PHE A 28 -13.44 -6.94 9.18
N PHE A 29 -14.26 -7.76 9.85
CA PHE A 29 -13.82 -9.04 10.42
C PHE A 29 -13.41 -10.04 9.35
N LEU A 30 -14.20 -10.17 8.28
CA LEU A 30 -13.87 -11.04 7.14
C LEU A 30 -12.60 -10.56 6.46
N TYR A 31 -12.46 -9.25 6.25
CA TYR A 31 -11.23 -8.65 5.72
C TYR A 31 -10.01 -8.98 6.59
N ALA A 32 -10.11 -8.82 7.91
CA ALA A 32 -9.03 -9.14 8.83
C ALA A 32 -8.69 -10.64 8.82
N ALA A 33 -9.70 -11.51 8.81
CA ALA A 33 -9.50 -12.96 8.73
C ALA A 33 -8.82 -13.36 7.41
N CYS A 34 -9.28 -12.82 6.28
CA CYS A 34 -8.66 -13.04 4.97
C CYS A 34 -7.22 -12.51 4.94
N ALA A 35 -6.95 -11.33 5.49
CA ALA A 35 -5.59 -10.78 5.57
C ALA A 35 -4.66 -11.71 6.36
N ILE A 36 -5.10 -12.20 7.52
CA ILE A 36 -4.33 -13.16 8.33
C ILE A 36 -4.10 -14.47 7.55
N ILE A 37 -5.11 -15.00 6.87
CA ILE A 37 -4.99 -16.23 6.08
C ILE A 37 -4.03 -16.03 4.91
N LEU A 38 -4.12 -14.91 4.19
CA LEU A 38 -3.25 -14.60 3.06
C LEU A 38 -1.80 -14.35 3.49
N ASP A 39 -1.58 -13.64 4.61
CA ASP A 39 -0.26 -13.47 5.21
C ASP A 39 0.34 -14.83 5.62
N ARG A 40 -0.49 -15.72 6.21
CA ARG A 40 -0.08 -17.10 6.53
C ARG A 40 0.23 -17.93 5.30
N ALA A 41 -0.52 -17.73 4.22
CA ALA A 41 -0.29 -18.37 2.92
C ALA A 41 0.91 -17.76 2.16
N GLN A 42 1.59 -16.76 2.72
CA GLN A 42 2.68 -16.02 2.07
C GLN A 42 2.28 -15.39 0.73
N VAL A 43 0.97 -15.16 0.53
CA VAL A 43 0.46 -14.50 -0.66
C VAL A 43 0.70 -13.01 -0.46
N GLN A 44 1.59 -12.42 -1.26
CA GLN A 44 1.98 -10.99 -1.21
C GLN A 44 0.85 -10.06 -1.70
N ALA A 45 -0.35 -10.21 -1.16
CA ALA A 45 -1.55 -9.44 -1.53
C ALA A 45 -1.68 -8.12 -0.77
N GLN A 46 -0.72 -7.76 0.09
CA GLN A 46 -0.78 -6.58 0.96
C GLN A 46 -0.99 -5.27 0.15
N PHE A 47 -0.25 -5.09 -0.95
CA PHE A 47 -0.45 -3.90 -1.81
C PHE A 47 -1.76 -3.94 -2.60
N ALA A 48 -2.26 -5.13 -2.96
CA ALA A 48 -3.56 -5.26 -3.63
C ALA A 48 -4.70 -4.89 -2.67
N GLN A 49 -4.60 -5.36 -1.42
CA GLN A 49 -5.51 -5.03 -0.34
C GLN A 49 -5.49 -3.52 -0.03
N GLN A 50 -4.30 -2.94 0.07
CA GLN A 50 -4.12 -1.50 0.28
C GLN A 50 -4.71 -0.68 -0.87
N LEU A 51 -4.50 -1.11 -2.13
CA LEU A 51 -5.02 -0.43 -3.31
C LEU A 51 -6.55 -0.49 -3.37
N LEU A 52 -7.15 -1.65 -3.07
CA LEU A 52 -8.60 -1.82 -3.02
C LEU A 52 -9.24 -0.93 -1.94
N LEU A 53 -8.69 -0.96 -0.72
CA LEU A 53 -9.18 -0.14 0.38
C LEU A 53 -9.10 1.35 0.02
N LEU A 54 -7.96 1.79 -0.52
CA LEU A 54 -7.78 3.17 -0.92
C LEU A 54 -8.71 3.55 -2.09
N HIS A 55 -8.95 2.65 -3.04
CA HIS A 55 -9.90 2.88 -4.13
C HIS A 55 -11.31 3.13 -3.62
N LEU A 56 -11.81 2.27 -2.75
CA LEU A 56 -13.13 2.43 -2.14
C LEU A 56 -13.21 3.66 -1.23
N HIS A 57 -12.13 3.96 -0.50
CA HIS A 57 -12.02 5.18 0.33
C HIS A 57 -11.94 6.47 -0.49
N SER A 58 -11.54 6.42 -1.76
CA SER A 58 -11.43 7.62 -2.60
C SER A 58 -12.66 7.84 -3.47
N ALA A 59 -13.61 6.89 -3.47
CA ALA A 59 -14.78 6.93 -4.34
C ALA A 59 -15.77 8.04 -3.96
N ASP A 60 -15.75 8.48 -2.70
CA ASP A 60 -16.55 9.59 -2.17
C ASP A 60 -15.83 10.95 -2.21
N HIS A 61 -14.51 10.96 -2.46
CA HIS A 61 -13.72 12.18 -2.50
C HIS A 61 -13.65 12.80 -3.90
N MET A 62 -14.15 14.03 -4.01
CA MET A 62 -14.10 14.83 -5.26
C MET A 62 -13.11 15.99 -5.13
N GLY A 63 -12.60 16.48 -6.25
CA GLY A 63 -11.72 17.66 -6.26
C GLY A 63 -10.28 17.35 -5.81
N PRO A 64 -9.64 18.21 -4.99
CA PRO A 64 -8.22 18.05 -4.69
C PRO A 64 -7.92 16.88 -3.74
N GLU A 65 -8.80 16.57 -2.79
CA GLU A 65 -8.68 15.39 -1.91
C GLU A 65 -8.71 14.09 -2.71
N GLY A 66 -9.67 13.93 -3.63
CA GLY A 66 -9.69 12.81 -4.56
C GLY A 66 -8.42 12.73 -5.43
N ARG A 67 -7.85 13.89 -5.81
CA ARG A 67 -6.59 13.91 -6.57
C ARG A 67 -5.39 13.46 -5.73
N TYR A 68 -5.31 13.88 -4.48
CA TYR A 68 -4.32 13.45 -3.51
C TYR A 68 -4.33 11.92 -3.35
N HIS A 69 -5.51 11.33 -3.15
CA HIS A 69 -5.65 9.89 -3.03
C HIS A 69 -5.36 9.13 -4.33
N LEU A 70 -5.78 9.64 -5.49
CA LEU A 70 -5.45 9.02 -6.78
C LEU A 70 -3.93 8.94 -7.00
N LEU A 71 -3.18 9.98 -6.61
CA LEU A 71 -1.72 9.96 -6.69
C LEU A 71 -1.12 8.93 -5.72
N LEU A 72 -1.67 8.79 -4.51
CA LEU A 72 -1.27 7.73 -3.58
C LEU A 72 -1.58 6.33 -4.15
N GLN A 73 -2.73 6.13 -4.80
CA GLN A 73 -3.10 4.87 -5.46
C GLN A 73 -2.08 4.49 -6.54
N ILE A 74 -1.59 5.45 -7.33
CA ILE A 74 -0.55 5.21 -8.32
C ILE A 74 0.74 4.73 -7.64
N LEU A 75 1.16 5.33 -6.51
CA LEU A 75 2.33 4.86 -5.76
C LEU A 75 2.15 3.46 -5.18
N VAL A 76 0.95 3.13 -4.69
CA VAL A 76 0.62 1.77 -4.23
C VAL A 76 0.64 0.78 -5.40
N PHE A 77 0.12 1.18 -6.55
CA PHE A 77 0.15 0.36 -7.77
C PHE A 77 1.58 0.08 -8.25
N VAL A 78 2.50 1.05 -8.18
CA VAL A 78 3.92 0.84 -8.48
C VAL A 78 4.55 -0.18 -7.52
N SER A 79 4.24 -0.10 -6.22
CA SER A 79 4.70 -1.11 -5.24
C SER A 79 4.10 -2.50 -5.48
N LEU A 80 2.83 -2.57 -5.87
CA LEU A 80 2.20 -3.83 -6.27
C LEU A 80 2.90 -4.43 -7.49
N PHE A 81 3.10 -3.63 -8.55
CA PHE A 81 3.72 -4.08 -9.79
C PHE A 81 5.17 -4.54 -9.59
N THR A 82 5.97 -3.79 -8.83
CA THR A 82 7.35 -4.18 -8.50
C THR A 82 7.39 -5.44 -7.63
N THR A 83 6.41 -5.63 -6.74
CA THR A 83 6.28 -6.86 -5.95
C THR A 83 5.96 -8.06 -6.85
N LEU A 84 5.03 -7.91 -7.80
CA LEU A 84 4.71 -8.96 -8.79
C LEU A 84 5.93 -9.33 -9.65
N ILE A 85 6.71 -8.35 -10.10
CA ILE A 85 7.97 -8.60 -10.82
C ILE A 85 8.97 -9.31 -9.90
N GLY A 86 9.03 -8.93 -8.62
CA GLY A 86 9.90 -9.53 -7.62
C GLY A 86 9.62 -11.00 -7.34
N ILE A 87 8.39 -11.48 -7.56
CA ILE A 87 8.06 -12.91 -7.48
C ILE A 87 8.83 -13.70 -8.55
N GLY A 88 8.91 -13.17 -9.78
CA GLY A 88 9.66 -13.82 -10.87
C GLY A 88 11.18 -13.61 -10.78
N HIS A 89 11.62 -12.51 -10.14
CA HIS A 89 13.03 -12.12 -10.07
C HIS A 89 13.46 -11.69 -8.65
N PRO A 90 13.42 -12.57 -7.64
CA PRO A 90 13.64 -12.21 -6.24
C PRO A 90 15.06 -11.70 -5.95
N HIS A 91 16.04 -12.13 -6.75
CA HIS A 91 17.45 -11.75 -6.60
C HIS A 91 17.81 -10.43 -7.29
N SER A 92 16.87 -9.77 -7.97
CA SER A 92 17.15 -8.49 -8.63
C SER A 92 17.27 -7.37 -7.59
N LEU A 93 18.50 -6.86 -7.39
CA LEU A 93 18.77 -5.71 -6.53
C LEU A 93 17.90 -4.51 -6.95
N LEU A 94 17.76 -4.28 -8.26
CA LEU A 94 16.99 -3.16 -8.81
C LEU A 94 15.51 -3.26 -8.43
N VAL A 95 14.88 -4.42 -8.61
CA VAL A 95 13.44 -4.59 -8.31
C VAL A 95 13.18 -4.36 -6.82
N ASN A 96 14.01 -4.93 -5.95
CA ASN A 96 13.91 -4.73 -4.52
C ASN A 96 14.16 -3.27 -4.12
N PHE A 97 15.13 -2.60 -4.75
CA PHE A 97 15.43 -1.19 -4.49
C PHE A 97 14.27 -0.27 -4.91
N VAL A 98 13.71 -0.45 -6.11
CA VAL A 98 12.58 0.35 -6.59
C VAL A 98 11.35 0.14 -5.70
N ARG A 99 11.08 -1.09 -5.25
CA ARG A 99 10.01 -1.38 -4.29
C ARG A 99 10.21 -0.59 -2.99
N SER A 100 11.40 -0.62 -2.41
CA SER A 100 11.71 0.13 -1.19
C SER A 100 11.56 1.65 -1.36
N VAL A 101 12.05 2.20 -2.48
CA VAL A 101 11.90 3.63 -2.80
C VAL A 101 10.42 4.00 -2.97
N SER A 102 9.63 3.13 -3.60
CA SER A 102 8.19 3.34 -3.78
C SER A 102 7.44 3.37 -2.45
N ILE A 103 7.75 2.44 -1.52
CA ILE A 103 7.19 2.44 -0.16
C ILE A 103 7.59 3.70 0.62
N PHE A 104 8.86 4.10 0.53
CA PHE A 104 9.33 5.36 1.13
C PHE A 104 8.53 6.55 0.60
N PHE A 105 8.29 6.59 -0.71
CA PHE A 105 7.54 7.69 -1.32
C PHE A 105 6.06 7.69 -0.91
N GLN A 106 5.44 6.52 -0.73
CA GLN A 106 4.09 6.45 -0.14
C GLN A 106 4.03 7.09 1.25
N GLY A 107 5.00 6.79 2.11
CA GLY A 107 5.09 7.38 3.45
C GLY A 107 5.29 8.89 3.41
N LEU A 108 6.21 9.37 2.56
CA LEU A 108 6.45 10.80 2.36
C LEU A 108 5.19 11.52 1.87
N TRP A 109 4.49 10.95 0.88
CA TRP A 109 3.27 11.51 0.34
C TRP A 109 2.14 11.54 1.36
N LEU A 110 1.98 10.48 2.17
CA LEU A 110 1.00 10.46 3.27
C LEU A 110 1.23 11.59 4.28
N ILE A 111 2.49 11.84 4.67
CA ILE A 111 2.84 12.94 5.58
C ILE A 111 2.49 14.29 4.95
N VAL A 112 2.86 14.51 3.68
CA VAL A 112 2.57 15.73 2.93
C VAL A 112 1.07 15.97 2.83
N MET A 113 0.30 14.95 2.45
CA MET A 113 -1.16 15.02 2.42
C MET A 113 -1.74 15.39 3.79
N GLY A 114 -1.25 14.79 4.87
CA GLY A 114 -1.67 15.11 6.24
C GLY A 114 -1.47 16.60 6.57
N PHE A 115 -0.30 17.16 6.25
CA PHE A 115 -0.03 18.58 6.45
C PHE A 115 -0.92 19.46 5.56
N MET A 116 -1.06 19.14 4.27
CA MET A 116 -1.82 19.95 3.31
C MET A 116 -3.34 19.93 3.57
N LEU A 117 -3.89 18.82 4.07
CA LEU A 117 -5.31 18.67 4.34
C LEU A 117 -5.73 19.24 5.71
N TRP A 118 -4.85 19.15 6.72
CA TRP A 118 -5.17 19.56 8.09
C TRP A 118 -4.64 20.96 8.45
N THR A 119 -3.61 21.48 7.78
CA THR A 119 -3.04 22.78 8.12
C THR A 119 -3.72 23.90 7.33
N PRO A 120 -4.53 24.79 7.96
CA PRO A 120 -5.32 25.79 7.24
C PRO A 120 -4.48 26.78 6.42
N SER A 121 -3.25 27.04 6.84
CA SER A 121 -2.31 27.92 6.11
C SER A 121 -1.83 27.34 4.78
N LEU A 122 -1.86 26.00 4.63
CA LEU A 122 -1.39 25.29 3.45
C LEU A 122 -2.52 24.94 2.46
N ILE A 123 -3.79 25.17 2.85
CA ILE A 123 -4.94 24.91 1.99
C ILE A 123 -4.93 25.89 0.80
N PRO A 124 -5.18 25.41 -0.43
CA PRO A 124 -5.30 26.28 -1.59
C PRO A 124 -6.31 27.41 -1.38
N LYS A 125 -5.96 28.62 -1.84
CA LYS A 125 -6.83 29.79 -1.73
C LYS A 125 -8.24 29.47 -2.24
N GLY A 126 -9.26 29.93 -1.53
CA GLY A 126 -10.66 29.71 -1.90
C GLY A 126 -11.24 28.34 -1.52
N CYS A 127 -10.45 27.48 -0.87
CA CYS A 127 -10.91 26.25 -0.23
C CYS A 127 -10.74 26.34 1.30
N TYR A 128 -11.57 25.60 2.03
CA TYR A 128 -11.59 25.54 3.51
C TYR A 128 -11.62 24.07 3.96
N MET A 129 -11.66 23.83 5.28
CA MET A 129 -11.50 22.49 5.90
C MET A 129 -12.21 21.36 5.14
N VAL A 130 -11.51 20.22 5.01
CA VAL A 130 -11.93 19.07 4.18
C VAL A 130 -12.11 19.47 2.72
N VAL A 131 -11.19 20.31 2.23
CA VAL A 131 -11.00 20.78 0.86
C VAL A 131 -12.30 21.14 0.11
N ARG A 132 -13.26 21.74 0.82
CA ARG A 132 -14.45 22.29 0.17
C ARG A 132 -14.11 23.66 -0.38
N CYS A 133 -14.42 23.89 -1.64
CA CYS A 133 -14.10 25.13 -2.32
C CYS A 133 -15.37 25.94 -2.60
N SER A 134 -15.38 27.23 -2.25
CA SER A 134 -16.57 28.10 -2.41
C SER A 134 -16.71 28.66 -3.82
N SER A 135 -15.59 28.86 -4.52
CA SER A 135 -15.57 29.43 -5.87
C SER A 135 -15.42 28.31 -6.91
N PRO A 136 -16.11 28.40 -8.06
CA PRO A 136 -15.99 27.43 -9.15
C PRO A 136 -14.56 27.36 -9.76
N GLU A 137 -13.75 28.41 -9.58
CA GLU A 137 -12.37 28.47 -10.10
C GLU A 137 -11.33 27.88 -9.13
N ALA A 138 -11.64 27.91 -7.81
CA ALA A 138 -10.76 27.42 -6.77
C ALA A 138 -10.39 25.92 -6.89
N PRO A 139 -11.29 24.96 -7.23
CA PRO A 139 -10.90 23.56 -7.37
C PRO A 139 -9.90 23.32 -8.49
N ASN A 140 -10.02 24.03 -9.63
CA ASN A 140 -9.08 23.90 -10.75
C ASN A 140 -7.67 24.36 -10.36
N ARG A 141 -7.57 25.48 -9.63
CA ARG A 141 -6.30 25.96 -9.09
C ARG A 141 -5.71 24.96 -8.08
N ALA A 142 -6.53 24.48 -7.15
CA ALA A 142 -6.09 23.53 -6.13
C ALA A 142 -5.56 22.23 -6.76
N VAL A 143 -6.28 21.63 -7.70
CA VAL A 143 -5.86 20.42 -8.41
C VAL A 143 -4.56 20.64 -9.20
N SER A 144 -4.36 21.83 -9.79
CA SER A 144 -3.11 22.18 -10.48
C SER A 144 -1.92 22.23 -9.51
N LEU A 145 -2.09 22.84 -8.34
CA LEU A 145 -1.05 22.90 -7.31
C LEU A 145 -0.63 21.50 -6.85
N VAL A 146 -1.60 20.60 -6.58
CA VAL A 146 -1.32 19.21 -6.19
C VAL A 146 -0.50 18.48 -7.26
N LYS A 147 -0.79 18.70 -8.55
CA LYS A 147 -0.01 18.11 -9.65
C LYS A 147 1.43 18.62 -9.68
N ILE A 148 1.62 19.93 -9.52
CA ILE A 148 2.95 20.55 -9.51
C ILE A 148 3.76 20.06 -8.31
N GLU A 149 3.14 20.03 -7.12
CA GLU A 149 3.74 19.51 -5.90
C GLU A 149 4.19 18.06 -6.07
N PHE A 150 3.30 17.18 -6.54
CA PHE A 150 3.62 15.77 -6.77
C PHE A 150 4.77 15.59 -7.76
N ASN A 151 4.79 16.36 -8.86
CA ASN A 151 5.89 16.32 -9.82
C ASN A 151 7.24 16.72 -9.19
N TRP A 152 7.26 17.74 -8.32
CA TRP A 152 8.46 18.11 -7.59
C TRP A 152 8.95 16.98 -6.68
N PHE A 153 8.05 16.30 -5.98
CA PHE A 153 8.40 15.12 -5.19
C PHE A 153 8.92 13.97 -6.05
N VAL A 154 8.28 13.68 -7.19
CA VAL A 154 8.76 12.65 -8.13
C VAL A 154 10.19 12.96 -8.57
N ILE A 155 10.49 14.20 -8.97
CA ILE A 155 11.84 14.61 -9.36
C ILE A 155 12.82 14.42 -8.20
N GLY A 156 12.49 14.94 -7.01
CA GLY A 156 13.37 14.86 -5.83
C GLY A 156 13.65 13.41 -5.40
N VAL A 157 12.61 12.58 -5.28
CA VAL A 157 12.74 11.16 -4.95
C VAL A 157 13.50 10.41 -6.04
N THR A 158 13.29 10.71 -7.32
CA THR A 158 14.02 10.06 -8.42
C THR A 158 15.51 10.39 -8.36
N VAL A 159 15.88 11.66 -8.20
CA VAL A 159 17.28 12.09 -8.09
C VAL A 159 17.95 11.44 -6.89
N PHE A 160 17.27 11.42 -5.75
CA PHE A 160 17.75 10.75 -4.54
C PHE A 160 17.94 9.24 -4.76
N ALA A 161 16.94 8.56 -5.33
CA ALA A 161 16.99 7.13 -5.59
C ALA A 161 18.11 6.75 -6.56
N VAL A 162 18.27 7.48 -7.67
CA VAL A 162 19.36 7.22 -8.64
C VAL A 162 20.72 7.46 -7.99
N SER A 163 20.88 8.55 -7.23
CA SER A 163 22.13 8.85 -6.53
C SER A 163 22.48 7.76 -5.53
N LEU A 164 21.53 7.35 -4.69
CA LEU A 164 21.69 6.25 -3.75
C LEU A 164 22.01 4.93 -4.46
N TYR A 165 21.32 4.61 -5.55
CA TYR A 165 21.56 3.40 -6.32
C TYR A 165 23.00 3.36 -6.86
N LEU A 166 23.48 4.45 -7.45
CA LEU A 166 24.85 4.56 -7.95
C LEU A 166 25.89 4.44 -6.84
N VAL A 167 25.64 5.05 -5.68
CA VAL A 167 26.50 4.91 -4.49
C VAL A 167 26.54 3.45 -4.02
N LEU A 168 25.39 2.78 -3.91
CA LEU A 168 25.32 1.37 -3.54
C LEU A 168 26.06 0.48 -4.54
N VAL A 169 25.85 0.68 -5.84
CA VAL A 169 26.56 -0.07 -6.88
C VAL A 169 28.06 0.18 -6.82
N LYS A 170 28.53 1.40 -6.53
CA LYS A 170 29.95 1.68 -6.36
C LYS A 170 30.54 0.99 -5.12
N LEU A 171 29.82 1.02 -3.99
CA LEU A 171 30.29 0.45 -2.72
C LEU A 171 30.28 -1.08 -2.68
N TYR A 172 29.24 -1.70 -3.24
CA TYR A 172 29.05 -3.15 -3.23
C TYR A 172 29.47 -3.83 -4.55
N GLY A 173 29.45 -3.13 -5.67
CA GLY A 173 29.84 -3.69 -6.98
C GLY A 173 31.34 -3.98 -7.08
N GLU A 174 32.20 -3.18 -6.44
CA GLU A 174 33.64 -3.49 -6.35
C GLU A 174 33.92 -4.69 -5.45
N LYS A 175 33.09 -4.88 -4.41
CA LYS A 175 33.20 -6.00 -3.49
C LYS A 175 32.25 -7.10 -3.95
N LYS A 176 32.62 -7.87 -4.97
CA LYS A 176 31.93 -9.14 -5.29
C LYS A 176 32.03 -10.09 -4.10
N VAL A 177 31.13 -9.93 -3.12
CA VAL A 177 31.01 -10.82 -1.98
C VAL A 177 30.53 -12.14 -2.56
N GLN A 178 31.35 -13.19 -2.43
CA GLN A 178 30.90 -14.54 -2.74
C GLN A 178 29.75 -14.87 -1.77
N TYR A 179 28.53 -14.86 -2.28
CA TYR A 179 27.38 -15.37 -1.55
C TYR A 179 27.59 -16.87 -1.41
N PHE A 180 27.90 -17.33 -0.19
CA PHE A 180 27.74 -18.74 0.13
C PHE A 180 26.23 -19.02 0.13
N SER A 181 25.75 -19.79 -0.85
CA SER A 181 24.34 -20.17 -0.89
C SER A 181 24.05 -21.12 0.26
N LEU A 182 23.48 -20.58 1.33
CA LEU A 182 22.86 -21.35 2.41
C LEU A 182 21.66 -22.09 1.81
N GLY A 183 21.91 -23.29 1.30
CA GLY A 183 20.97 -24.06 0.49
C GLY A 183 21.59 -25.34 -0.05
N SER A 184 22.93 -25.42 -0.13
CA SER A 184 23.59 -26.73 -0.16
C SER A 184 23.43 -27.44 1.19
N GLU A 185 23.60 -26.74 2.32
CA GLU A 185 23.48 -27.35 3.65
C GLU A 185 22.04 -27.74 4.00
N ASP A 186 21.01 -26.99 3.60
CA ASP A 186 19.62 -27.38 3.88
C ASP A 186 19.16 -28.53 3.00
N LYS A 187 19.62 -28.59 1.73
CA LYS A 187 19.38 -29.75 0.88
C LYS A 187 20.17 -30.97 1.35
N GLU A 188 21.40 -30.79 1.84
CA GLU A 188 22.14 -31.88 2.45
C GLU A 188 21.48 -32.33 3.74
N ARG A 189 21.14 -31.42 4.67
CA ARG A 189 20.46 -31.76 5.92
C ARG A 189 19.12 -32.45 5.66
N SER A 190 18.30 -31.94 4.74
CA SER A 190 17.04 -32.60 4.38
C SER A 190 17.29 -33.95 3.68
N LYS A 191 18.35 -34.08 2.88
CA LYS A 191 18.75 -35.36 2.28
C LYS A 191 19.28 -36.35 3.33
N TYR A 192 20.06 -35.91 4.31
CA TYR A 192 20.55 -36.73 5.42
C TYR A 192 19.44 -37.09 6.40
N GLU A 193 18.48 -36.20 6.66
CA GLU A 193 17.27 -36.52 7.43
C GLU A 193 16.42 -37.56 6.69
N LEU A 194 16.16 -37.38 5.39
CA LEU A 194 15.48 -38.39 4.56
C LEU A 194 16.23 -39.72 4.50
N ILE A 195 17.57 -39.70 4.48
CA ILE A 195 18.40 -40.91 4.50
C ILE A 195 18.40 -41.56 5.88
N CYS A 196 18.43 -40.82 6.99
CA CYS A 196 18.31 -41.38 8.33
C CYS A 196 16.92 -41.99 8.56
N ASP A 197 15.86 -41.39 8.02
CA ASP A 197 14.51 -41.99 8.08
C ASP A 197 14.41 -43.27 7.25
N TYR A 198 15.13 -43.35 6.12
CA TYR A 198 15.16 -44.58 5.29
C TYR A 198 16.11 -45.65 5.82
N ILE A 199 17.19 -45.25 6.50
CA ILE A 199 18.22 -46.14 7.05
C ILE A 199 18.16 -46.00 8.57
N VAL A 200 17.10 -46.54 9.16
CA VAL A 200 16.83 -46.57 10.61
C VAL A 200 17.91 -47.33 11.42
N VAL A 201 18.98 -47.83 10.79
CA VAL A 201 19.97 -48.69 11.46
C VAL A 201 21.30 -47.99 11.78
N GLU A 202 21.63 -46.80 11.23
CA GLU A 202 23.00 -46.29 11.37
C GLU A 202 23.19 -44.80 11.66
N CYS A 203 22.17 -44.09 12.16
CA CYS A 203 22.39 -42.75 12.73
C CYS A 203 22.73 -42.87 14.23
N VAL A 204 23.90 -43.45 14.52
CA VAL A 204 24.55 -43.42 15.85
C VAL A 204 25.60 -42.31 15.83
N ASP A 205 25.28 -41.27 16.60
CA ASP A 205 26.09 -40.16 17.14
C ASP A 205 27.56 -40.03 16.70
N VAL A 206 27.85 -38.90 16.03
CA VAL A 206 29.15 -38.20 16.05
C VAL A 206 28.87 -36.76 16.45
#